data_AF-A0A651GRF3-F1
#
_entry.id   AF-A0A651GRF3-F1
#
_cell.length_a   1.000
_cell.length_b   1.000
_cell.length_c   1.000
_cell.angle_alpha   90.00
_cell.angle_beta   90.00
_cell.angle_gamma   90.00
#
_symmetry.space_group_name_H-M   'P 1'
#
loop_
_entity.id
_entity.type
_entity.pdbx_description
1 polymer ?
#
loop_
_entity_poly.entity_id
_entity_poly.type
_entity_poly.pdbx_seq_one_letter_code
_entity_poly.pdbx_strand_id
1 'polypeptide(L)'
;MDAVQAQAADREALVAHVRSSVIGDAEAVVTPFGPRRVVYADYTASGRALSFIEDHLREVVLPLYANTHTQTSGTGRQTTRFREDARRIIAEAFGAGEEHVVLFTGTGSTGAIDQLIRALGLRLPVQLDRRYGLTAHVPTDERPVVFIGPYEHHSNELPWRETI
;
A
#
# COMPACT_ATOMS: atom_id res chain seq x y z
N MET A 1 16.24 -22.52 -28.61
CA MET A 1 15.85 -21.17 -28.19
C MET A 1 16.66 -20.84 -26.95
N ASP A 2 17.46 -19.78 -27.00
CA ASP A 2 18.41 -19.46 -25.93
C ASP A 2 17.65 -19.02 -24.66
N ALA A 3 18.14 -19.38 -23.46
CA ALA A 3 17.40 -19.16 -22.21
C ALA A 3 17.03 -17.67 -21.98
N VAL A 4 17.90 -16.77 -22.44
CA VAL A 4 17.70 -15.31 -22.41
C VAL A 4 16.55 -14.87 -23.34
N GLN A 5 16.44 -15.49 -24.52
CA GLN A 5 15.37 -15.18 -25.47
C GLN A 5 14.01 -15.69 -24.98
N ALA A 6 14.00 -16.85 -24.32
CA ALA A 6 12.79 -17.40 -23.71
C ALA A 6 12.29 -16.51 -22.56
N GLN A 7 13.20 -16.02 -21.71
CA GLN A 7 12.86 -15.12 -20.60
C GLN A 7 12.37 -13.74 -21.09
N ALA A 8 12.94 -13.22 -22.18
CA ALA A 8 12.49 -11.97 -22.79
C ALA A 8 11.07 -12.10 -23.37
N ALA A 9 10.78 -13.21 -24.04
CA ALA A 9 9.44 -13.49 -24.59
C ALA A 9 8.38 -13.65 -23.49
N ASP A 10 8.74 -14.31 -22.38
CA ASP A 10 7.86 -14.46 -21.21
C ASP A 10 7.52 -13.10 -20.57
N ARG A 11 8.53 -12.22 -20.42
CA ARG A 11 8.30 -10.86 -19.92
C ARG A 11 7.39 -10.04 -20.83
N GLU A 12 7.54 -10.16 -22.14
CA GLU A 12 6.69 -9.47 -23.11
C GLU A 12 5.24 -9.96 -23.04
N ALA A 13 5.05 -11.28 -22.92
CA ALA A 13 3.73 -11.88 -22.72
C ALA A 13 3.08 -11.39 -21.42
N LEU A 14 3.82 -11.32 -20.32
CA LEU A 14 3.33 -10.78 -19.05
C LEU A 14 2.90 -9.31 -19.17
N VAL A 15 3.72 -8.46 -19.80
CA VAL A 15 3.40 -7.04 -20.00
C VAL A 15 2.15 -6.90 -20.89
N ALA A 16 2.04 -7.71 -21.95
CA ALA A 16 0.87 -7.72 -22.82
C ALA A 16 -0.39 -8.14 -22.05
N HIS A 17 -0.28 -9.16 -21.19
CA HIS A 17 -1.38 -9.61 -20.34
C HIS A 17 -1.85 -8.47 -19.41
N VAL A 18 -0.93 -7.85 -18.65
CA VAL A 18 -1.26 -6.73 -17.76
C VAL A 18 -1.95 -5.59 -18.51
N ARG A 19 -1.43 -5.19 -19.68
CA ARG A 19 -2.05 -4.14 -20.51
C ARG A 19 -3.47 -4.51 -20.94
N SER A 20 -3.67 -5.74 -21.42
CA SER A 20 -4.97 -6.23 -21.86
C SER A 20 -6.00 -6.36 -20.74
N SER A 21 -5.54 -6.47 -19.49
CA SER A 21 -6.38 -6.63 -18.30
C SER A 21 -6.78 -5.30 -17.65
N VAL A 22 -6.30 -4.15 -18.13
CA VAL A 22 -6.69 -2.84 -17.58
C VAL A 22 -8.18 -2.60 -17.81
N ILE A 23 -8.93 -2.54 -16.71
CA ILE A 23 -10.37 -2.27 -16.76
C ILE A 23 -10.58 -0.82 -17.24
N GLY A 24 -11.41 -0.67 -18.27
CA GLY A 24 -11.77 0.62 -18.85
C GLY A 24 -10.73 1.22 -19.81
N ASP A 25 -9.74 0.45 -20.27
CA ASP A 25 -8.72 0.92 -21.24
C ASP A 25 -9.33 1.40 -22.58
N ALA A 26 -10.44 0.79 -23.00
CA ALA A 26 -11.14 1.15 -24.24
C ALA A 26 -12.23 2.22 -24.06
N GLU A 27 -12.40 2.76 -22.85
CA GLU A 27 -13.48 3.71 -22.57
C GLU A 27 -13.30 5.01 -23.35
N ALA A 28 -14.44 5.55 -23.78
CA ALA A 28 -14.51 6.80 -24.51
C ALA A 28 -15.47 7.76 -23.81
N VAL A 29 -15.09 9.04 -23.82
CA VAL A 29 -15.93 10.13 -23.32
C VAL A 29 -16.47 10.92 -24.51
N VAL A 30 -17.73 11.35 -24.40
CA VAL A 30 -18.33 12.23 -25.39
C VAL A 30 -17.76 13.63 -25.21
N THR A 31 -17.23 14.19 -26.29
CA THR A 31 -16.70 15.56 -26.34
C THR A 31 -17.50 16.39 -27.35
N PRO A 32 -17.34 17.73 -27.37
CA PRO A 32 -17.89 18.57 -28.43
C PRO A 32 -17.44 18.19 -29.85
N PHE A 33 -16.37 17.41 -29.98
CA PHE A 33 -15.84 16.93 -31.25
C PHE A 33 -16.14 15.43 -31.50
N GLY A 34 -17.14 14.89 -30.81
CA GLY A 34 -17.53 13.47 -30.87
C GLY A 34 -16.83 12.60 -29.81
N PRO A 35 -17.02 11.27 -29.86
CA PRO A 35 -16.41 10.33 -28.93
C PRO A 35 -14.89 10.35 -29.02
N ARG A 36 -14.21 10.46 -27.87
CA ARG A 36 -12.74 10.38 -27.77
C ARG A 36 -12.37 9.33 -26.74
N ARG A 37 -11.44 8.44 -27.09
CA ARG A 37 -10.87 7.46 -26.16
C ARG A 37 -10.17 8.18 -25.01
N VAL A 38 -10.35 7.68 -23.80
CA VAL A 38 -9.69 8.21 -22.60
C VAL A 38 -8.24 7.73 -22.57
N VAL A 39 -7.29 8.66 -22.62
CA VAL A 39 -5.87 8.38 -22.33
C VAL A 39 -5.64 8.62 -20.85
N TYR A 40 -5.40 7.54 -20.10
CA TYR A 40 -5.14 7.65 -18.67
C TYR A 40 -3.66 7.92 -18.41
N ALA A 41 -3.35 9.15 -17.98
CA ALA A 41 -1.99 9.63 -17.73
C ALA A 41 -1.74 9.96 -16.25
N ASP A 42 -2.50 9.35 -15.34
CA ASP A 42 -2.50 9.65 -13.89
C ASP A 42 -2.06 8.45 -13.03
N TYR A 43 -1.29 7.53 -13.62
CA TYR A 43 -0.77 6.34 -12.93
C TYR A 43 0.15 6.67 -11.74
N THR A 44 0.69 7.89 -11.69
CA THR A 44 1.47 8.38 -10.55
C THR A 44 0.61 8.66 -9.32
N ALA A 45 -0.66 9.01 -9.51
CA ALA A 45 -1.59 9.21 -8.40
C ALA A 45 -2.27 7.90 -7.99
N SER A 46 -2.81 7.15 -8.95
CA SER A 46 -3.40 5.83 -8.70
C SER A 46 -3.36 4.93 -9.94
N GLY A 47 -3.16 3.64 -9.72
CA GLY A 47 -3.33 2.63 -10.77
C GLY A 47 -4.81 2.40 -11.11
N ARG A 48 -5.07 1.91 -12.32
CA ARG A 48 -6.36 1.33 -12.70
C ARG A 48 -6.45 -0.13 -12.24
N ALA A 49 -7.67 -0.59 -11.99
CA ALA A 49 -7.95 -1.98 -11.65
C ALA A 49 -7.61 -2.93 -12.82
N LEU A 50 -7.23 -4.17 -12.48
CA LEU A 50 -6.87 -5.21 -13.43
C LEU A 50 -7.88 -6.36 -13.33
N SER A 51 -8.41 -6.82 -14.46
CA SER A 51 -9.47 -7.83 -14.51
C SER A 51 -9.10 -9.10 -13.74
N PHE A 52 -7.90 -9.64 -13.92
CA PHE A 52 -7.49 -10.87 -13.24
C PHE A 52 -7.41 -10.72 -11.71
N ILE A 53 -7.17 -9.51 -11.18
CA ILE A 53 -7.19 -9.26 -9.74
C ILE A 53 -8.64 -9.22 -9.26
N GLU A 54 -9.50 -8.45 -9.94
CA GLU A 54 -10.91 -8.31 -9.57
C GLU A 54 -11.67 -9.64 -9.69
N ASP A 55 -11.39 -10.41 -10.73
CA ASP A 55 -11.97 -11.73 -10.96
C ASP A 55 -11.50 -12.71 -9.87
N HIS A 56 -10.22 -12.69 -9.48
CA HIS A 56 -9.73 -13.50 -8.37
C HIS A 56 -10.39 -13.13 -7.03
N LEU A 57 -10.54 -11.83 -6.75
CA LEU A 57 -11.27 -11.37 -5.57
C LEU A 57 -12.72 -11.88 -5.59
N ARG A 58 -13.41 -11.70 -6.72
CA ARG A 58 -14.80 -12.08 -6.90
C ARG A 58 -15.04 -13.58 -6.81
N GLU A 59 -14.19 -14.39 -7.42
CA GLU A 59 -14.42 -15.81 -7.63
C GLU A 59 -13.74 -16.69 -6.58
N VAL A 60 -12.64 -16.24 -5.97
CA VAL A 60 -11.83 -17.05 -5.04
C VAL A 60 -11.91 -16.54 -3.62
N VAL A 61 -11.82 -15.22 -3.41
CA VAL A 61 -11.72 -14.64 -2.07
C VAL A 61 -13.10 -14.41 -1.45
N LEU A 62 -13.97 -13.67 -2.14
CA LEU A 62 -15.25 -13.22 -1.61
C LEU A 62 -16.26 -14.35 -1.29
N PRO A 63 -16.37 -15.45 -2.05
CA PRO A 63 -17.39 -16.46 -1.79
C PRO A 63 -17.32 -17.12 -0.41
N LEU A 64 -16.11 -17.22 0.15
CA LEU A 64 -15.83 -17.83 1.45
C LEU A 64 -15.19 -16.86 2.44
N TYR A 65 -15.31 -15.55 2.18
CA TYR A 65 -14.79 -14.53 3.06
C TYR A 65 -15.42 -14.65 4.45
N ALA A 66 -14.57 -14.63 5.47
CA ALA A 66 -14.97 -14.49 6.86
C ALA A 66 -13.93 -13.68 7.61
N ASN A 67 -14.36 -13.06 8.70
CA ASN A 67 -13.46 -12.30 9.55
C ASN A 67 -12.34 -13.21 10.09
N THR A 68 -11.11 -12.70 10.14
CA THR A 68 -9.90 -13.43 10.56
C THR A 68 -9.79 -13.63 12.08
N HIS A 69 -10.72 -13.08 12.87
CA HIS A 69 -10.69 -13.18 14.34
C HIS A 69 -11.05 -14.58 14.88
N THR A 70 -11.64 -15.46 14.06
CA THR A 70 -11.96 -16.83 14.46
C THR A 70 -11.53 -17.83 13.39
N GLN A 71 -10.73 -18.82 13.76
CA GLN A 71 -10.28 -19.89 12.85
C GLN A 71 -11.06 -21.19 13.01
N THR A 72 -12.14 -21.17 13.81
CA THR A 72 -12.96 -22.34 14.11
C THR A 72 -13.76 -22.82 12.89
N SER A 73 -14.10 -21.90 11.97
CA SER A 73 -14.74 -22.24 10.69
C SER A 73 -13.72 -22.39 9.56
N GLY A 74 -14.06 -23.19 8.55
CA GLY A 74 -13.24 -23.32 7.34
C GLY A 74 -13.00 -21.98 6.63
N THR A 75 -14.01 -21.12 6.60
CA THR A 75 -13.98 -19.78 5.97
C THR A 75 -13.04 -18.80 6.69
N GLY A 76 -13.06 -18.78 8.04
CA GLY A 76 -12.17 -17.93 8.83
C GLY A 76 -10.70 -18.37 8.73
N ARG A 77 -10.46 -19.69 8.71
CA ARG A 77 -9.13 -20.25 8.47
C ARG A 77 -8.61 -19.92 7.07
N GLN A 78 -9.45 -20.02 6.04
CA GLN A 78 -9.07 -19.68 4.67
C GLN A 78 -8.71 -18.20 4.53
N THR A 79 -9.56 -17.30 5.03
CA THR A 79 -9.30 -15.85 4.93
C THR A 79 -8.02 -15.47 5.67
N THR A 80 -7.75 -16.10 6.82
CA THR A 80 -6.47 -15.88 7.53
C THR A 80 -5.28 -16.36 6.72
N ARG A 81 -5.37 -17.53 6.06
CA ARG A 81 -4.29 -18.02 5.19
C ARG A 81 -4.02 -17.07 4.02
N PHE A 82 -5.06 -16.59 3.32
CA PHE A 82 -4.88 -15.61 2.25
C PHE A 82 -4.17 -14.34 2.72
N ARG A 83 -4.48 -13.85 3.91
CA ARG A 83 -3.79 -12.70 4.51
C ARG A 83 -2.31 -12.99 4.77
N GLU A 84 -1.97 -14.16 5.29
CA GLU A 84 -0.58 -14.54 5.58
C GLU A 84 0.21 -14.87 4.31
N ASP A 85 -0.43 -15.46 3.29
CA ASP A 85 0.17 -15.64 1.96
C ASP A 85 0.47 -14.30 1.31
N ALA A 86 -0.46 -13.33 1.37
CA ALA A 86 -0.22 -11.97 0.89
C ALA A 86 0.95 -11.31 1.64
N ARG A 87 1.05 -11.50 2.96
CA ARG A 87 2.16 -10.99 3.77
C ARG A 87 3.50 -11.59 3.32
N ARG A 88 3.55 -12.91 3.10
CA ARG A 88 4.74 -13.62 2.63
C ARG A 88 5.17 -13.14 1.25
N ILE A 89 4.23 -13.02 0.30
CA ILE A 89 4.52 -12.53 -1.06
C ILE A 89 5.12 -11.12 -1.01
N ILE A 90 4.58 -10.24 -0.18
CA ILE A 90 5.12 -8.89 0.00
C ILE A 90 6.52 -8.94 0.63
N ALA A 91 6.73 -9.76 1.66
CA ALA A 91 8.06 -9.94 2.26
C ALA A 91 9.09 -10.38 1.21
N GLU A 92 8.78 -11.40 0.41
CA GLU A 92 9.64 -11.93 -0.65
C GLU A 92 9.94 -10.87 -1.72
N ALA A 93 8.92 -10.12 -2.16
CA ALA A 93 9.07 -9.07 -3.17
C ALA A 93 10.01 -7.93 -2.75
N PHE A 94 10.14 -7.68 -1.44
CA PHE A 94 11.04 -6.68 -0.87
C PHE A 94 12.33 -7.26 -0.28
N GLY A 95 12.55 -8.58 -0.39
CA GLY A 95 13.74 -9.24 0.17
C GLY A 95 13.79 -9.25 1.70
N ALA A 96 12.64 -9.22 2.36
CA ALA A 96 12.55 -9.23 3.82
C ALA A 96 12.97 -10.59 4.40
N GLY A 97 14.00 -10.58 5.27
CA GLY A 97 14.47 -11.73 6.05
C GLY A 97 13.97 -11.75 7.50
N GLU A 98 14.60 -12.55 8.35
CA GLU A 98 14.19 -12.78 9.76
C GLU A 98 14.20 -11.52 10.64
N GLU A 99 15.00 -10.51 10.28
CA GLU A 99 15.08 -9.22 11.01
C GLU A 99 13.96 -8.23 10.61
N HIS A 100 13.12 -8.59 9.64
CA HIS A 100 12.10 -7.70 9.10
C HIS A 100 10.70 -8.12 9.54
N VAL A 101 9.80 -7.14 9.61
CA VAL A 101 8.37 -7.37 9.85
C VAL A 101 7.54 -6.66 8.78
N VAL A 102 6.56 -7.36 8.22
CA VAL A 102 5.59 -6.78 7.30
C VAL A 102 4.32 -6.44 8.07
N LEU A 103 3.96 -5.16 8.13
CA LEU A 103 2.75 -4.67 8.80
C LEU A 103 1.78 -4.08 7.77
N PHE A 104 0.51 -4.48 7.85
CA PHE A 104 -0.55 -3.87 7.06
C PHE A 104 -1.10 -2.66 7.82
N THR A 105 -0.81 -1.46 7.32
CA THR A 105 -1.06 -0.18 8.02
C THR A 105 -2.26 0.59 7.49
N GLY A 106 -3.04 -0.03 6.60
CA GLY A 106 -4.30 0.53 6.09
C GLY A 106 -4.08 1.55 4.97
N THR A 107 -4.13 2.84 5.29
CA THR A 107 -4.25 3.97 4.33
C THR A 107 -2.94 4.31 3.63
N GLY A 108 -2.33 3.32 2.97
CA GLY A 108 -1.11 3.48 2.17
C GLY A 108 0.11 3.93 2.99
N SER A 109 1.01 4.67 2.34
CA SER A 109 2.25 5.17 2.94
C SER A 109 2.01 6.10 4.12
N THR A 110 0.96 6.94 4.06
CA THR A 110 0.56 7.82 5.18
C THR A 110 0.32 7.01 6.46
N GLY A 111 -0.46 5.92 6.38
CA GLY A 111 -0.73 5.06 7.52
C GLY A 111 0.53 4.34 8.03
N ALA A 112 1.45 3.98 7.12
CA ALA A 112 2.72 3.36 7.51
C ALA A 112 3.61 4.31 8.32
N ILE A 113 3.73 5.56 7.88
CA ILE A 113 4.56 6.58 8.54
C ILE A 113 3.97 6.94 9.91
N ASP A 114 2.65 7.14 9.98
CA ASP A 114 1.96 7.39 11.24
C ASP A 114 2.08 6.20 12.22
N GLN A 115 2.03 4.95 11.71
CA GLN A 115 2.26 3.77 12.53
C GLN A 115 3.70 3.70 13.06
N LEU A 116 4.69 4.05 12.24
CA LEU A 116 6.09 4.12 12.66
C LEU A 116 6.30 5.16 13.76
N ILE A 117 5.78 6.37 13.58
CA ILE A 117 5.84 7.44 14.58
C ILE A 117 5.22 7.01 15.92
N ARG A 118 4.07 6.33 15.86
CA ARG A 118 3.41 5.78 17.06
C ARG A 118 4.26 4.69 17.73
N ALA A 119 4.84 3.78 16.94
CA ALA A 119 5.67 2.71 17.47
C ALA A 119 6.95 3.24 18.15
N LEU A 120 7.50 4.34 17.64
CA LEU A 120 8.65 5.04 18.24
C LEU A 120 8.27 5.89 19.46
N GLY A 121 6.98 6.09 19.75
CA GLY A 121 6.52 6.87 20.91
C GLY A 121 6.72 8.39 20.75
N LEU A 122 6.87 8.89 19.52
CA LEU A 122 7.23 10.29 19.26
C LEU A 122 6.03 11.24 19.19
N ARG A 123 4.80 10.72 19.27
CA ARG A 123 3.57 11.50 19.16
C ARG A 123 2.83 11.55 20.49
N LEU A 124 2.67 12.76 21.02
CA LEU A 124 1.86 13.01 22.21
C LEU A 124 0.41 13.33 21.83
N PRO A 125 -0.58 12.98 22.67
CA PRO A 125 -1.95 13.40 22.45
C PRO A 125 -2.06 14.92 22.55
N VAL A 126 -2.40 15.58 21.43
CA VAL A 126 -2.41 17.05 21.29
C VAL A 126 -3.24 17.74 22.37
N GLN A 127 -4.37 17.17 22.77
CA GLN A 127 -5.23 17.75 23.80
C GLN A 127 -4.58 17.68 25.19
N LEU A 128 -3.83 16.61 25.47
CA LEU A 128 -3.11 16.47 26.74
C LEU A 128 -1.87 17.37 26.76
N ASP A 129 -1.16 17.46 25.64
CA ASP A 129 0.01 18.34 25.52
C ASP A 129 -0.40 19.81 25.72
N ARG A 130 -1.47 20.26 25.07
CA ARG A 130 -2.00 21.63 25.28
C ARG A 130 -2.43 21.90 26.72
N ARG A 131 -2.98 20.90 27.42
CA ARG A 131 -3.49 21.06 28.79
C ARG A 131 -2.40 20.99 29.84
N TYR A 132 -1.39 20.16 29.62
CA TYR A 132 -0.40 19.81 30.64
C TYR A 132 1.05 20.15 30.24
N GLY A 133 1.29 20.70 29.05
CA GLY A 133 2.62 21.10 28.58
C GLY A 133 3.59 19.92 28.48
N LEU A 134 3.12 18.75 28.07
CA LEU A 134 3.89 17.50 28.08
C LEU A 134 5.21 17.62 27.29
N THR A 135 5.17 18.21 26.10
CA THR A 135 6.34 18.46 25.24
C THR A 135 7.36 19.36 25.92
N ALA A 136 6.94 20.29 26.79
CA ALA A 136 7.87 21.16 27.52
C ALA A 136 8.69 20.41 28.58
N HIS A 137 8.27 19.21 28.96
CA HIS A 137 9.01 18.34 29.87
C HIS A 137 10.07 17.48 29.17
N VAL A 138 10.13 17.49 27.83
CA VAL A 138 11.16 16.78 27.05
C VAL A 138 12.31 17.76 26.74
N PRO A 139 13.52 17.54 27.31
CA PRO A 139 14.70 18.37 27.03
C PRO A 139 14.99 18.45 25.54
N THR A 140 15.37 19.64 25.04
CA THR A 140 15.57 19.87 23.60
C THR A 140 16.68 19.01 23.01
N ASP A 141 17.71 18.69 23.79
CA ASP A 141 18.84 17.84 23.43
C ASP A 141 18.52 16.34 23.45
N GLU A 142 17.39 15.94 24.03
CA GLU A 142 16.89 14.56 24.00
C GLU A 142 15.85 14.33 22.88
N ARG A 143 15.43 15.38 22.16
CA ARG A 143 14.46 15.26 21.07
C ARG A 143 15.08 14.64 19.83
N PRO A 144 14.35 13.77 19.11
CA PRO A 144 14.85 13.16 17.89
C PRO A 144 15.06 14.21 16.80
N VAL A 145 16.16 14.06 16.05
CA VAL A 145 16.38 14.83 14.82
C VAL A 145 15.94 13.98 13.64
N VAL A 146 14.95 14.45 12.88
CA VAL A 146 14.44 13.78 11.68
C VAL A 146 14.98 14.48 10.44
N PHE A 147 15.75 13.76 9.63
CA PHE A 147 16.24 14.26 8.34
C PHE A 147 15.23 13.92 7.23
N ILE A 148 14.81 14.94 6.49
CA ILE A 148 13.86 14.82 5.38
C ILE A 148 14.43 15.47 4.12
N GLY A 149 14.06 14.95 2.95
CA GLY A 149 14.44 15.55 1.67
C GLY A 149 13.78 16.91 1.41
N PRO A 150 14.29 17.69 0.44
CA PRO A 150 13.73 19.00 0.11
C PRO A 150 12.40 18.96 -0.67
N TYR A 151 12.01 17.80 -1.21
CA TYR A 151 10.82 17.62 -2.05
C TYR A 151 9.95 16.44 -1.58
N GLU A 152 9.79 16.31 -0.26
CA GLU A 152 8.99 15.23 0.32
C GLU A 152 7.49 15.44 0.08
N HIS A 153 6.78 14.32 -0.07
CA HIS A 153 5.32 14.35 -0.07
C HIS A 153 4.80 14.72 1.32
N HIS A 154 3.70 15.48 1.41
CA HIS A 154 3.14 15.92 2.69
C HIS A 154 2.77 14.77 3.64
N SER A 155 2.37 13.61 3.09
CA SER A 155 2.12 12.39 3.88
C SER A 155 3.35 11.86 4.61
N ASN A 156 4.56 12.21 4.15
CA ASN A 156 5.79 11.93 4.85
C ASN A 156 6.16 13.08 5.76
N GLU A 157 6.20 14.31 5.26
CA GLU A 157 6.69 15.47 6.01
C GLU A 157 5.84 15.83 7.24
N LEU A 158 4.53 16.03 7.07
CA LEU A 158 3.68 16.63 8.11
C LEU A 158 3.61 15.78 9.39
N PRO A 159 3.48 14.44 9.33
CA PRO A 159 3.47 13.63 10.54
C PRO A 159 4.70 13.81 11.43
N TRP A 160 5.89 13.98 10.85
CA TRP A 160 7.14 14.22 11.58
C TRP A 160 7.19 15.61 12.21
N ARG A 161 6.61 16.64 11.57
CA ARG A 161 6.55 17.99 12.16
C ARG A 161 5.64 18.06 13.38
N GLU A 162 4.73 17.11 13.52
CA GLU A 162 3.76 17.00 14.61
C GLU A 162 4.25 16.08 15.75
N THR A 163 5.51 15.67 15.75
CA THR A 163 6.14 14.94 16.87
C THR A 163 6.71 15.88 17.94
N ILE A 164 7.16 15.31 19.06
CA ILE A 164 7.81 16.02 20.18
C ILE A 164 9.12 16.71 19.81
#